data_AF-A0A543AME9-F1
#
_entry.id   AF-A0A543AME9-F1
#
_cell.length_a   1.000
_cell.length_b   1.000
_cell.length_c   1.000
_cell.angle_alpha   90.00
_cell.angle_beta   90.00
_cell.angle_gamma   90.00
#
_symmetry.space_group_name_H-M   'P 1'
#
loop_
_entity.id
_entity.type
_entity.pdbx_description
1 polymer ?
#
loop_
_entity_poly.entity_id
_entity_poly.type
_entity_poly.pdbx_seq_one_letter_code
_entity_poly.pdbx_strand_id
1 'polypeptide(L)'
;MMYLVLGVAIGVLMPNQSAINNRLRHAVSTPWVMAAISFLVGTACLLLLTWTTVGTVGLDPGHLSAQPWWIWSGGVFGVIGMTTNVLLLPVIGALYSTVLNLTAQVITTLIIDHFGLFDVDRYPADAWRLLGASIVMLAAVLAVVAGRSRVQADRPAPSRGWYLAGLGIGVCFGLQVAVNGQLTLVLGSAIHSAFVSFLVGTIVLITLVVLTRSPLRLRVPDGETHNPWWMWLGGVLGALYVTGVAFLSPLIGSAVTVVVVQVGLIAGALLVDQFGLLSAPKRAVRPLQVIGLLLMITGVVVMNAPKILA
;
A
#
# COMPACT_ATOMS: atom_id res chain seq x y z
N MET A 1 -13.30 -6.80 16.49
CA MET A 1 -12.06 -6.25 17.10
C MET A 1 -10.78 -6.88 16.53
N MET A 2 -10.66 -8.21 16.47
CA MET A 2 -9.47 -8.91 15.95
C MET A 2 -9.01 -8.44 14.56
N TYR A 3 -9.94 -8.26 13.60
CA TYR A 3 -9.61 -7.79 12.25
C TYR A 3 -9.04 -6.36 12.21
N LEU A 4 -9.47 -5.48 13.13
CA LEU A 4 -8.93 -4.12 13.23
C LEU A 4 -7.48 -4.16 13.72
N VAL A 5 -7.20 -4.98 14.74
CA VAL A 5 -5.85 -5.17 15.27
C VAL A 5 -4.93 -5.76 14.19
N LEU A 6 -5.41 -6.75 13.44
CA LEU A 6 -4.67 -7.33 12.33
C LEU A 6 -4.36 -6.28 11.24
N GLY A 7 -5.33 -5.42 10.89
CA GLY A 7 -5.11 -4.34 9.93
C GLY A 7 -4.04 -3.34 10.40
N VAL A 8 -4.05 -2.96 11.68
CA VAL A 8 -2.98 -2.13 12.26
C VAL A 8 -1.63 -2.84 12.17
N ALA A 9 -1.57 -4.13 12.53
CA ALA A 9 -0.33 -4.91 12.45
C ALA A 9 0.22 -4.99 11.02
N ILE A 10 -0.65 -5.20 10.02
CA ILE A 10 -0.28 -5.17 8.59
C ILE A 10 0.27 -3.79 8.20
N GLY A 11 -0.38 -2.72 8.64
CA GLY A 11 0.06 -1.35 8.37
C GLY A 11 1.47 -1.04 8.89
N VAL A 12 1.82 -1.53 10.08
CA VAL A 12 3.14 -1.32 10.71
C VAL A 12 4.29 -1.89 9.85
N LEU A 13 4.02 -2.85 8.96
CA LEU A 13 5.03 -3.41 8.05
C LEU A 13 5.46 -2.43 6.95
N MET A 14 4.57 -1.53 6.50
CA MET A 14 4.78 -0.69 5.32
C MET A 14 5.92 0.35 5.42
N PRO A 15 6.13 1.02 6.57
CA PRO A 15 7.27 1.92 6.73
C PRO A 15 8.62 1.20 6.56
N ASN A 16 8.72 -0.03 7.06
CA ASN A 16 9.91 -0.87 6.90
C ASN A 16 10.12 -1.23 5.42
N GLN A 17 9.06 -1.62 4.71
CA GLN A 17 9.12 -1.87 3.27
C GLN A 17 9.62 -0.65 2.49
N SER A 18 9.13 0.54 2.84
CA SER A 18 9.51 1.79 2.18
C SER A 18 10.99 2.11 2.38
N ALA A 19 11.53 1.92 3.59
CA ALA A 19 12.95 2.07 3.87
C ALA A 19 13.81 1.06 3.08
N ILE A 20 13.39 -0.21 3.04
CA ILE A 20 14.06 -1.28 2.29
C ILE A 20 14.09 -0.96 0.78
N ASN A 21 12.93 -0.60 0.21
CA ASN A 21 12.81 -0.24 -1.20
C ASN A 21 13.62 1.02 -1.55
N ASN A 22 13.73 2.00 -0.64
CA ASN A 22 14.59 3.16 -0.84
C ASN A 22 16.07 2.76 -0.87
N ARG A 23 16.53 1.87 0.03
CA ARG A 23 17.90 1.34 -0.02
C ARG A 23 18.17 0.63 -1.34
N LEU A 24 17.27 -0.27 -1.76
CA LEU A 24 17.37 -0.98 -3.02
C LEU A 24 17.37 -0.01 -4.21
N ARG A 25 16.54 1.04 -4.17
CA ARG A 25 16.45 2.06 -5.22
C ARG A 25 17.77 2.78 -5.47
N HIS A 26 18.56 3.03 -4.42
CA HIS A 26 19.91 3.62 -4.53
C HIS A 26 20.96 2.62 -5.03
N ALA A 27 20.76 1.32 -4.79
CA ALA A 27 21.65 0.27 -5.27
C ALA A 27 21.43 -0.11 -6.74
N VAL A 28 20.30 0.30 -7.37
CA VAL A 28 19.98 -0.04 -8.76
C VAL A 28 19.75 1.20 -9.64
N SER A 29 19.86 1.01 -10.95
CA SER A 29 19.85 2.11 -11.94
C SER A 29 18.51 2.84 -12.01
N THR A 30 17.40 2.12 -12.20
CA THR A 30 16.08 2.70 -12.49
C THR A 30 15.02 2.30 -11.47
N PRO A 31 13.94 3.10 -11.30
CA PRO A 31 12.82 2.73 -10.42
C PRO A 31 12.14 1.43 -10.85
N TRP A 32 12.13 1.15 -12.16
CA TRP A 32 11.55 -0.06 -12.75
C TRP A 32 12.29 -1.31 -12.31
N VAL A 33 13.63 -1.27 -12.29
CA VAL A 33 14.45 -2.40 -11.84
C VAL A 33 14.25 -2.66 -10.34
N MET A 34 14.19 -1.61 -9.52
CA MET A 34 13.90 -1.75 -8.09
C MET A 34 12.54 -2.42 -7.88
N ALA A 35 11.50 -1.90 -8.52
CA ALA A 35 10.15 -2.45 -8.40
C ALA A 35 10.08 -3.89 -8.92
N ALA A 36 10.73 -4.20 -10.06
CA ALA A 36 10.78 -5.55 -10.63
C ALA A 36 11.42 -6.56 -9.67
N ILE A 37 12.53 -6.19 -9.03
CA ILE A 37 13.17 -7.03 -8.01
C ILE A 37 12.23 -7.27 -6.83
N SER A 38 11.61 -6.21 -6.28
CA SER A 38 10.68 -6.35 -5.15
C SER A 38 9.47 -7.21 -5.53
N PHE A 39 8.87 -7.01 -6.70
CA PHE A 39 7.77 -7.85 -7.17
C PHE A 39 8.19 -9.30 -7.43
N LEU A 40 9.39 -9.53 -7.97
CA LEU A 40 9.91 -10.87 -8.20
C LEU A 40 10.13 -11.63 -6.89
N VAL A 41 10.78 -10.99 -5.90
CA VAL A 41 10.99 -11.59 -4.57
C VAL A 41 9.65 -11.84 -3.87
N GLY A 42 8.72 -10.89 -3.95
CA GLY A 42 7.35 -11.07 -3.42
C GLY A 42 6.61 -12.23 -4.09
N THR A 43 6.71 -12.35 -5.42
CA THR A 43 6.11 -13.44 -6.20
C THR A 43 6.71 -14.79 -5.79
N ALA A 44 8.03 -14.88 -5.64
CA ALA A 44 8.69 -16.11 -5.20
C ALA A 44 8.28 -16.51 -3.77
N CYS A 45 8.16 -15.54 -2.86
CA CYS A 45 7.67 -15.77 -1.50
C CYS A 45 6.21 -16.26 -1.52
N LEU A 46 5.34 -15.60 -2.28
CA LEU A 46 3.93 -15.98 -2.40
C LEU A 46 3.73 -17.31 -3.11
N LEU A 47 4.58 -17.65 -4.08
CA LEU A 47 4.58 -18.96 -4.73
C LEU A 47 4.84 -20.06 -3.69
N LEU A 48 5.88 -19.88 -2.86
CA LEU A 48 6.21 -20.81 -1.80
C LEU A 48 5.06 -20.93 -0.79
N LEU A 49 4.51 -19.79 -0.34
CA LEU A 49 3.39 -19.78 0.61
C LEU A 49 2.14 -20.44 0.02
N THR A 50 1.83 -20.17 -1.24
CA THR A 50 0.70 -20.78 -1.94
C THR A 50 0.88 -22.29 -2.00
N TRP A 51 2.07 -22.75 -2.40
CA TRP A 51 2.37 -24.18 -2.47
C TRP A 51 2.27 -24.88 -1.10
N THR A 52 2.78 -24.26 -0.03
CA THR A 52 2.78 -24.88 1.31
C THR A 52 1.45 -24.79 2.06
N THR A 53 0.63 -23.78 1.78
CA THR A 53 -0.64 -23.56 2.50
C THR A 53 -1.88 -23.98 1.73
N VAL A 54 -1.90 -23.78 0.41
CA VAL A 54 -3.03 -24.13 -0.48
C VAL A 54 -2.81 -25.50 -1.12
N GLY A 55 -1.56 -25.99 -1.18
CA GLY A 55 -1.22 -27.30 -1.74
C GLY A 55 -1.17 -27.34 -3.27
N THR A 56 -1.61 -26.28 -3.95
CA THR A 56 -1.54 -26.13 -5.41
C THR A 56 -1.24 -24.69 -5.79
N VAL A 57 -0.37 -24.53 -6.80
CA VAL A 57 -0.12 -23.27 -7.51
C VAL A 57 -1.02 -23.17 -8.75
N GLY A 58 -1.55 -24.31 -9.19
CA GLY A 58 -2.42 -24.40 -10.36
C GLY A 58 -3.72 -23.68 -10.08
N LEU A 59 -4.01 -22.71 -10.95
CA LEU A 59 -5.33 -22.11 -11.06
C LEU A 59 -6.14 -22.99 -12.03
N ASP A 60 -7.33 -23.44 -11.63
CA ASP A 60 -8.21 -24.24 -12.49
C ASP A 60 -8.64 -23.42 -13.72
N PRO A 61 -8.16 -23.71 -14.94
CA PRO A 61 -8.38 -22.87 -16.12
C PRO A 61 -9.87 -22.67 -16.45
N GLY A 62 -10.72 -23.65 -16.11
CA GLY A 62 -12.17 -23.56 -16.29
C GLY A 62 -12.79 -22.51 -15.38
N HIS A 63 -12.34 -22.43 -14.12
CA HIS A 63 -12.82 -21.45 -13.16
C HIS A 63 -12.30 -20.03 -13.47
N LEU A 64 -11.10 -19.89 -14.05
CA LEU A 64 -10.49 -18.59 -14.35
C LEU A 64 -11.10 -17.90 -15.57
N SER A 65 -11.39 -18.66 -16.63
CA SER A 65 -11.93 -18.12 -17.88
C SER A 65 -13.37 -17.63 -17.76
N ALA A 66 -14.09 -18.11 -16.73
CA ALA A 66 -15.44 -17.66 -16.40
C ALA A 66 -15.47 -16.31 -15.65
N GLN A 67 -14.34 -15.85 -15.12
CA GLN A 67 -14.28 -14.62 -14.34
C GLN A 67 -14.13 -13.38 -15.23
N PRO A 68 -14.64 -12.22 -14.80
CA PRO A 68 -14.51 -11.00 -15.57
C PRO A 68 -13.05 -10.55 -15.66
N TRP A 69 -12.66 -10.01 -16.81
CA TRP A 69 -11.27 -9.66 -17.11
C TRP A 69 -10.61 -8.71 -16.08
N TRP A 70 -11.40 -7.83 -15.46
CA TRP A 70 -10.90 -6.86 -14.48
C TRP A 70 -10.37 -7.51 -13.21
N ILE A 71 -10.76 -8.75 -12.90
CA ILE A 71 -10.32 -9.43 -11.66
C ILE A 71 -8.80 -9.65 -11.64
N TRP A 72 -8.19 -9.70 -12.83
CA TRP A 72 -6.76 -9.89 -13.03
C TRP A 72 -5.96 -8.57 -12.99
N SER A 73 -6.62 -7.41 -12.88
CA SER A 73 -5.96 -6.10 -12.99
C SER A 73 -5.32 -5.62 -11.68
N GLY A 74 -5.53 -6.31 -10.57
CA GLY A 74 -5.01 -5.94 -9.25
C GLY A 74 -3.49 -5.74 -9.22
N GLY A 75 -2.75 -6.59 -9.93
CA GLY A 75 -1.30 -6.44 -10.11
C GLY A 75 -0.90 -5.18 -10.87
N VAL A 76 -1.64 -4.83 -11.92
CA VAL A 76 -1.39 -3.64 -12.76
C VAL A 76 -1.55 -2.37 -11.94
N PHE A 77 -2.62 -2.26 -11.15
CA PHE A 77 -2.84 -1.11 -10.27
C PHE A 77 -1.73 -0.98 -9.21
N GLY A 78 -1.22 -2.10 -8.70
CA GLY A 78 -0.09 -2.13 -7.79
C GLY A 78 1.19 -1.59 -8.41
N VAL A 79 1.48 -2.00 -9.65
CA VAL A 79 2.64 -1.50 -10.41
C VAL A 79 2.53 0.01 -10.66
N ILE A 80 1.37 0.49 -11.12
CA ILE A 80 1.13 1.92 -11.36
C ILE A 80 1.32 2.71 -10.07
N GLY A 81 0.69 2.26 -8.98
CA GLY A 81 0.75 2.93 -7.69
C GLY A 81 2.17 2.97 -7.11
N MET A 82 2.87 1.84 -7.09
CA MET A 82 4.23 1.75 -6.54
C MET A 82 5.23 2.57 -7.35
N THR A 83 5.25 2.41 -8.67
CA THR A 83 6.23 3.10 -9.53
C THR A 83 6.02 4.60 -9.55
N THR A 84 4.78 5.06 -9.67
CA THR A 84 4.47 6.48 -9.68
C THR A 84 4.75 7.12 -8.31
N ASN A 85 4.53 6.40 -7.20
CA ASN A 85 4.83 6.93 -5.87
C ASN A 85 6.34 7.21 -5.68
N VAL A 86 7.20 6.32 -6.20
CA VAL A 86 8.66 6.52 -6.19
C VAL A 86 9.07 7.74 -7.01
N LEU A 87 8.36 8.02 -8.11
CA LEU A 87 8.61 9.18 -8.97
C LEU A 87 8.07 10.50 -8.38
N LEU A 88 6.97 10.46 -7.63
CA LEU A 88 6.35 11.64 -7.03
C LEU A 88 7.10 12.17 -5.82
N LEU A 89 7.68 11.27 -5.01
CA LEU A 89 8.35 11.62 -3.76
C LEU A 89 9.40 12.74 -3.92
N PRO A 90 10.30 12.70 -4.92
CA PRO A 90 11.27 13.78 -5.15
C PRO A 90 10.64 15.11 -5.61
N VAL A 91 9.48 15.06 -6.29
CA VAL A 91 8.87 16.19 -7.01
C VAL A 91 7.88 16.96 -6.14
N ILE A 92 6.82 16.30 -5.68
CA ILE A 92 5.78 16.93 -4.84
C ILE A 92 6.06 16.75 -3.34
N GLY A 93 7.02 15.90 -2.97
CA GLY A 93 7.37 15.64 -1.57
C GLY A 93 6.41 14.65 -0.88
N ALA A 94 6.90 14.06 0.21
CA ALA A 94 6.19 13.02 0.97
C ALA A 94 4.84 13.47 1.56
N LEU A 95 4.73 14.74 1.95
CA LEU A 95 3.47 15.28 2.49
C LEU A 95 2.36 15.24 1.44
N TYR A 96 2.58 15.85 0.28
CA TYR A 96 1.57 15.92 -0.77
C TYR A 96 1.30 14.55 -1.38
N SER A 97 2.32 13.71 -1.58
CA SER A 97 2.12 12.36 -2.11
C SER A 97 1.26 11.51 -1.18
N THR A 98 1.52 11.55 0.13
CA THR A 98 0.76 10.79 1.13
C THR A 98 -0.68 11.29 1.24
N VAL A 99 -0.87 12.61 1.34
CA VAL A 99 -2.22 13.20 1.51
C VAL A 99 -3.08 12.97 0.28
N LEU A 100 -2.57 13.22 -0.93
CA LEU A 100 -3.34 13.03 -2.15
C LEU A 100 -3.69 11.56 -2.39
N ASN A 101 -2.71 10.67 -2.21
CA ASN A 101 -2.90 9.24 -2.35
C ASN A 101 -3.97 8.74 -1.37
N LEU A 102 -3.81 9.02 -0.08
CA LEU A 102 -4.76 8.59 0.95
C LEU A 102 -6.16 9.14 0.68
N THR A 103 -6.27 10.40 0.28
CA THR A 103 -7.57 11.05 -0.02
C THR A 103 -8.28 10.33 -1.15
N ALA A 104 -7.59 10.17 -2.30
CA ALA A 104 -8.18 9.49 -3.45
C ALA A 104 -8.47 8.01 -3.17
N GLN A 105 -7.61 7.34 -2.40
CA GLN A 105 -7.80 5.94 -2.02
C GLN A 105 -9.04 5.75 -1.16
N VAL A 106 -9.21 6.54 -0.08
CA VAL A 106 -10.38 6.45 0.80
C VAL A 106 -11.67 6.77 0.04
N ILE A 107 -11.67 7.85 -0.75
CA ILE A 107 -12.84 8.21 -1.58
C ILE A 107 -13.18 7.08 -2.55
N THR A 108 -12.19 6.52 -3.25
CA THR A 108 -12.40 5.43 -4.21
C THR A 108 -13.01 4.21 -3.52
N THR A 109 -12.47 3.81 -2.36
CA THR A 109 -13.01 2.67 -1.62
C THR A 109 -14.40 2.91 -1.05
N LEU A 110 -14.73 4.13 -0.62
CA LEU A 110 -16.10 4.47 -0.18
C LEU A 110 -17.09 4.41 -1.34
N ILE A 111 -16.71 4.88 -2.53
CA ILE A 111 -17.54 4.78 -3.74
C ILE A 111 -17.76 3.30 -4.09
N ILE A 112 -16.69 2.51 -4.11
CA ILE A 112 -16.75 1.07 -4.41
C ILE A 112 -17.68 0.35 -3.42
N ASP A 113 -17.46 0.53 -2.13
CA ASP A 113 -18.25 -0.11 -1.07
C ASP A 113 -19.73 0.32 -1.13
N HIS A 114 -20.01 1.60 -1.43
CA HIS A 114 -21.37 2.13 -1.47
C HIS A 114 -22.19 1.55 -2.63
N PHE A 115 -21.60 1.48 -3.82
CA PHE A 115 -22.28 0.98 -5.02
C PHE A 115 -22.14 -0.54 -5.20
N GLY A 116 -21.22 -1.20 -4.48
CA GLY A 116 -20.87 -2.60 -4.70
C GLY A 116 -20.17 -2.81 -6.04
N LEU A 117 -19.26 -1.90 -6.41
CA LEU A 117 -18.48 -2.05 -7.65
C LEU A 117 -17.52 -3.24 -7.52
N PHE A 118 -17.22 -3.94 -8.62
CA PHE A 118 -16.36 -5.12 -8.63
C PHE A 118 -16.92 -6.31 -7.82
N ASP A 119 -18.26 -6.43 -7.76
CA ASP A 119 -18.98 -7.50 -7.07
C ASP A 119 -18.65 -7.64 -5.58
N VAL A 120 -18.17 -6.56 -4.95
CA VAL A 120 -17.94 -6.51 -3.51
C VAL A 120 -19.26 -6.37 -2.76
N ASP A 121 -19.29 -6.86 -1.52
CA ASP A 121 -20.41 -6.64 -0.62
C ASP A 121 -20.69 -5.14 -0.43
N ARG A 122 -21.98 -4.78 -0.49
CA ARG A 122 -22.41 -3.39 -0.33
C ARG A 122 -22.32 -2.99 1.14
N TYR A 123 -21.43 -2.04 1.41
CA TYR A 123 -21.40 -1.30 2.67
C TYR A 123 -21.81 0.14 2.36
N PRO A 124 -23.02 0.59 2.76
CA PRO A 124 -23.48 1.95 2.50
C PRO A 124 -22.54 3.00 3.12
N ALA A 125 -22.34 4.13 2.44
CA ALA A 125 -21.64 5.28 3.01
C ALA A 125 -22.58 6.07 3.92
N ASP A 126 -22.95 5.48 5.05
CA ASP A 126 -23.80 6.12 6.06
C ASP A 126 -23.09 7.29 6.76
N ALA A 127 -23.84 8.03 7.56
CA ALA A 127 -23.31 9.20 8.27
C ALA A 127 -22.10 8.85 9.16
N TRP A 128 -22.10 7.67 9.78
CA TRP A 128 -21.02 7.20 10.65
C TRP A 128 -19.73 6.90 9.87
N ARG A 129 -19.83 6.23 8.73
CA ARG A 129 -18.68 5.96 7.87
C ARG A 129 -18.13 7.22 7.24
N LEU A 130 -18.99 8.14 6.79
CA LEU A 130 -18.55 9.43 6.24
C LEU A 130 -17.88 10.30 7.32
N LEU A 131 -18.47 10.39 8.51
CA LEU A 131 -17.90 11.11 9.64
C LEU A 131 -16.55 10.52 10.07
N GLY A 132 -16.49 9.21 10.28
CA GLY A 132 -15.27 8.53 10.70
C GLY A 132 -14.16 8.61 9.66
N ALA A 133 -14.48 8.46 8.37
CA ALA A 133 -13.52 8.65 7.29
C ALA A 133 -12.99 10.09 7.26
N SER A 134 -13.86 11.08 7.44
CA SER A 134 -13.47 12.50 7.49
C SER A 134 -12.52 12.79 8.66
N ILE A 135 -12.81 12.22 9.84
CA ILE A 135 -11.94 12.31 11.03
C ILE A 135 -10.56 11.71 10.71
N VAL A 136 -10.51 10.51 10.13
CA VAL A 136 -9.25 9.85 9.76
C VAL A 136 -8.45 10.69 8.76
N MET A 137 -9.11 11.22 7.73
CA MET A 137 -8.45 12.04 6.72
C MET A 137 -7.83 13.30 7.32
N LEU A 138 -8.58 14.04 8.14
CA LEU A 138 -8.09 15.24 8.80
C LEU A 138 -6.95 14.93 9.78
N ALA A 139 -7.09 13.84 10.53
CA ALA A 139 -6.10 13.40 11.51
C ALA A 139 -4.80 12.90 10.85
N ALA A 140 -4.90 12.18 9.73
CA ALA A 140 -3.76 11.78 8.93
C ALA A 140 -3.01 12.99 8.35
N VAL A 141 -3.74 13.97 7.80
CA VAL A 141 -3.15 15.24 7.35
C VAL A 141 -2.42 15.93 8.49
N LEU A 142 -3.05 16.02 9.68
CA LEU A 142 -2.43 16.61 10.86
C LEU A 142 -1.13 15.90 11.25
N ALA A 143 -1.13 14.56 11.30
CA ALA A 143 0.04 13.77 11.65
C ALA A 143 1.20 13.96 10.64
N VAL A 144 0.88 13.98 9.34
CA VAL A 144 1.90 14.14 8.28
C VAL A 144 2.44 15.58 8.26
N VAL A 145 1.58 16.59 8.38
CA VAL A 145 2.00 18.01 8.46
C VAL A 145 2.84 18.26 9.71
N ALA A 146 2.48 17.66 10.84
CA ALA A 146 3.23 17.78 12.08
C ALA A 146 4.67 17.25 11.93
N GLY A 147 4.89 16.20 11.14
CA GLY A 147 6.22 15.58 10.92
C GLY A 147 7.14 16.32 9.95
N ARG A 148 6.68 17.38 9.27
CA ARG A 148 7.46 18.04 8.20
C ARG A 148 8.66 18.84 8.74
N SER A 149 9.79 18.76 8.02
CA SER A 149 10.98 19.60 8.24
C SER A 149 10.84 20.95 7.51
N ARG A 150 11.32 22.05 8.12
CA ARG A 150 11.26 23.41 7.53
C ARG A 150 11.91 23.51 6.15
N VAL A 151 13.00 22.78 5.92
CA VAL A 151 13.73 22.72 4.64
C VAL A 151 12.86 22.21 3.47
N GLN A 152 11.79 21.45 3.75
CA GLN A 152 10.88 20.96 2.72
C GLN A 152 9.90 22.02 2.21
N ALA A 153 9.71 23.13 2.94
CA ALA A 153 8.68 24.13 2.65
C ALA A 153 9.08 25.11 1.53
N ASP A 154 10.38 25.31 1.29
CA ASP A 154 10.90 26.34 0.37
C ASP A 154 11.12 25.84 -1.07
N ARG A 155 10.62 24.65 -1.44
CA ARG A 155 10.73 24.14 -2.82
C ARG A 155 9.69 24.80 -3.73
N PRO A 156 10.05 25.17 -4.97
CA PRO A 156 9.10 25.71 -5.94
C PRO A 156 7.97 24.73 -6.20
N ALA A 157 6.75 25.24 -6.34
CA ALA A 157 5.57 24.41 -6.55
C ALA A 157 5.68 23.66 -7.89
N PRO A 158 5.58 22.32 -7.89
CA PRO A 158 5.57 21.53 -9.11
C PRO A 158 4.31 21.76 -9.95
N SER A 159 4.36 21.40 -11.23
CA SER A 159 3.22 21.55 -12.15
C SER A 159 1.98 20.77 -11.67
N ARG A 160 0.79 21.28 -11.98
CA ARG A 160 -0.52 20.68 -11.64
C ARG A 160 -0.62 19.18 -11.96
N GLY A 161 0.00 18.74 -13.06
CA GLY A 161 0.01 17.33 -13.47
C GLY A 161 0.55 16.36 -12.42
N TRP A 162 1.50 16.77 -11.59
CA TRP A 162 2.05 15.89 -10.53
C TRP A 162 1.07 15.68 -9.37
N TYR A 163 0.26 16.69 -9.05
CA TYR A 163 -0.80 16.52 -8.06
C TYR A 163 -1.92 15.60 -8.59
N LEU A 164 -2.27 15.72 -9.88
CA LEU A 164 -3.21 14.81 -10.54
C LEU A 164 -2.69 13.37 -10.56
N ALA A 165 -1.40 13.18 -10.85
CA ALA A 165 -0.76 11.86 -10.76
C ALA A 165 -0.84 11.27 -9.34
N GLY A 166 -0.65 12.11 -8.30
CA GLY A 166 -0.82 11.69 -6.90
C GLY A 166 -2.24 11.22 -6.56
N LEU A 167 -3.26 11.89 -7.09
CA LEU A 167 -4.66 11.41 -6.97
C LEU A 167 -4.88 10.11 -7.74
N GLY A 168 -4.33 10.00 -8.96
CA GLY A 168 -4.43 8.79 -9.78
C GLY A 168 -3.84 7.55 -9.10
N ILE A 169 -2.76 7.71 -8.34
CA ILE A 169 -2.21 6.62 -7.50
C ILE A 169 -3.22 6.15 -6.46
N GLY A 170 -3.85 7.07 -5.74
CA GLY A 170 -4.85 6.71 -4.73
C GLY A 170 -6.04 5.99 -5.31
N VAL A 171 -6.50 6.41 -6.49
CA VAL A 171 -7.53 5.67 -7.23
C VAL A 171 -7.04 4.24 -7.54
N CYS A 172 -5.83 4.08 -8.08
CA CYS A 172 -5.27 2.75 -8.38
C CYS A 172 -5.18 1.87 -7.13
N PHE A 173 -4.69 2.39 -6.00
CA PHE A 173 -4.64 1.61 -4.76
C PHE A 173 -6.04 1.28 -4.23
N GLY A 174 -7.01 2.18 -4.34
CA GLY A 174 -8.39 1.92 -3.95
C GLY A 174 -9.02 0.80 -4.80
N LEU A 175 -8.81 0.84 -6.12
CA LEU A 175 -9.22 -0.22 -7.05
C LEU A 175 -8.54 -1.55 -6.74
N GLN A 176 -7.23 -1.52 -6.43
CA GLN A 176 -6.48 -2.72 -6.06
C GLN A 176 -7.06 -3.41 -4.81
N VAL A 177 -7.44 -2.64 -3.78
CA VAL A 177 -8.04 -3.20 -2.55
C VAL A 177 -9.30 -4.00 -2.89
N ALA A 178 -10.19 -3.41 -3.69
CA ALA A 178 -11.45 -4.04 -4.07
C ALA A 178 -11.24 -5.28 -4.96
N VAL A 179 -10.47 -5.14 -6.03
CA VAL A 179 -10.20 -6.23 -6.99
C VAL A 179 -9.53 -7.42 -6.30
N ASN A 180 -8.53 -7.18 -5.45
CA ASN A 180 -7.83 -8.27 -4.75
C ASN A 180 -8.69 -8.90 -3.65
N GLY A 181 -9.56 -8.11 -3.02
CA GLY A 181 -10.58 -8.62 -2.11
C GLY A 181 -11.53 -9.58 -2.83
N GLN A 182 -12.05 -9.19 -3.99
CA GLN A 182 -12.94 -10.05 -4.76
C GLN A 182 -12.23 -11.30 -5.29
N LEU A 183 -11.00 -11.16 -5.79
CA LEU A 183 -10.19 -12.29 -6.22
C LEU A 183 -9.92 -13.27 -5.06
N THR A 184 -9.85 -12.77 -3.81
CA THR A 184 -9.74 -13.63 -2.62
C THR A 184 -10.98 -14.49 -2.42
N LEU A 185 -12.18 -13.94 -2.64
CA LEU A 185 -13.42 -14.71 -2.57
C LEU A 185 -13.50 -15.76 -3.68
N VAL A 186 -13.13 -15.39 -4.91
CA VAL A 186 -13.13 -16.30 -6.07
C VAL A 186 -12.12 -17.45 -5.90
N LEU A 187 -10.92 -17.17 -5.42
CA LEU A 187 -9.87 -18.19 -5.24
C LEU A 187 -9.95 -18.91 -3.88
N GLY A 188 -10.80 -18.46 -2.96
CA GLY A 188 -10.88 -18.97 -1.59
C GLY A 188 -9.62 -18.76 -0.75
N SER A 189 -8.66 -17.94 -1.22
CA SER A 189 -7.38 -17.72 -0.54
C SER A 189 -6.76 -16.36 -0.88
N ALA A 190 -6.51 -15.56 0.17
CA ALA A 190 -5.89 -14.25 0.03
C ALA A 190 -4.42 -14.34 -0.41
N ILE A 191 -3.72 -15.41 0.01
CA ILE A 191 -2.34 -15.68 -0.42
C ILE A 191 -2.32 -15.94 -1.92
N HIS A 192 -3.29 -16.72 -2.42
CA HIS A 192 -3.39 -17.05 -3.84
C HIS A 192 -3.77 -15.81 -4.68
N SER A 193 -4.69 -14.98 -4.19
CA SER A 193 -5.03 -13.67 -4.79
C SER A 193 -3.82 -12.72 -4.86
N ALA A 194 -3.06 -12.61 -3.77
CA ALA A 194 -1.84 -11.83 -3.74
C ALA A 194 -0.78 -12.39 -4.71
N PHE A 195 -0.62 -13.73 -4.78
CA PHE A 195 0.29 -14.39 -5.71
C PHE A 195 -0.01 -14.00 -7.17
N VAL A 196 -1.27 -14.12 -7.59
CA VAL A 196 -1.72 -13.71 -8.93
C VAL A 196 -1.41 -12.24 -9.19
N SER A 197 -1.74 -11.36 -8.25
CA SER A 197 -1.46 -9.93 -8.38
C SER A 197 0.03 -9.62 -8.53
N PHE A 198 0.87 -10.28 -7.72
CA PHE A 198 2.32 -10.12 -7.78
C PHE A 198 2.91 -10.71 -9.07
N LEU A 199 2.37 -11.83 -9.55
CA LEU A 199 2.79 -12.44 -10.81
C LEU A 199 2.48 -11.52 -12.00
N VAL A 200 1.25 -11.01 -12.09
CA VAL A 200 0.85 -10.03 -13.12
C VAL A 200 1.73 -8.78 -13.03
N GLY A 201 1.93 -8.25 -11.81
CA GLY A 201 2.78 -7.08 -11.59
C GLY A 201 4.24 -7.32 -12.00
N THR A 202 4.78 -8.51 -11.71
CA THR A 202 6.13 -8.93 -12.12
C THR A 202 6.26 -8.98 -13.64
N ILE A 203 5.27 -9.56 -14.34
CA ILE A 203 5.26 -9.61 -15.81
C ILE A 203 5.26 -8.20 -16.40
N VAL A 204 4.39 -7.30 -15.89
CA VAL A 204 4.32 -5.90 -16.33
C VAL A 204 5.64 -5.18 -16.09
N LEU A 205 6.26 -5.35 -14.92
CA LEU A 205 7.51 -4.69 -14.57
C LEU A 205 8.71 -5.22 -15.36
N ILE A 206 8.80 -6.53 -15.58
CA ILE A 206 9.82 -7.12 -16.46
C ILE A 206 9.66 -6.57 -17.88
N THR A 207 8.43 -6.51 -18.38
CA THR A 207 8.14 -5.92 -19.70
C THR A 207 8.61 -4.46 -19.76
N LEU A 208 8.32 -3.65 -18.74
CA LEU A 208 8.81 -2.26 -18.66
C LEU A 208 10.34 -2.18 -18.60
N VAL A 209 11.01 -3.05 -17.84
CA VAL A 209 12.49 -3.10 -17.78
C VAL A 209 13.09 -3.38 -19.15
N VAL A 210 12.51 -4.33 -19.90
CA VAL A 210 12.95 -4.68 -21.26
C VAL A 210 12.68 -3.54 -22.24
N LEU A 211 11.46 -2.99 -22.26
CA LEU A 211 11.08 -1.92 -23.18
C LEU A 211 11.87 -0.62 -22.96
N THR A 212 12.14 -0.27 -21.69
CA THR A 212 12.96 0.90 -21.35
C THR A 212 14.45 0.66 -21.47
N ARG A 213 14.87 -0.57 -21.81
CA ARG A 213 16.28 -1.00 -21.88
C ARG A 213 17.04 -0.63 -20.59
N SER A 214 16.38 -0.79 -19.45
CA SER A 214 16.92 -0.42 -18.15
C SER A 214 18.13 -1.30 -17.82
N PRO A 215 19.32 -0.72 -17.56
CA PRO A 215 20.52 -1.51 -17.32
C PRO A 215 20.46 -2.19 -15.95
N LEU A 216 20.65 -3.50 -15.91
CA LEU A 216 20.74 -4.26 -14.66
C LEU A 216 22.13 -4.08 -14.05
N ARG A 217 22.31 -2.97 -13.32
CA ARG A 217 23.57 -2.64 -12.62
C ARG A 217 23.30 -2.52 -11.14
N LEU A 218 24.01 -3.33 -10.36
CA LEU A 218 24.06 -3.21 -8.92
C LEU A 218 25.24 -2.31 -8.54
N ARG A 219 24.99 -1.30 -7.71
CA ARG A 219 25.97 -0.37 -7.18
C ARG A 219 25.93 -0.43 -5.66
N VAL A 220 27.06 -0.15 -5.03
CA VAL A 220 27.10 0.16 -3.60
C VAL A 220 26.98 1.69 -3.48
N PRO A 221 26.01 2.22 -2.73
CA PRO A 221 25.87 3.65 -2.54
C PRO A 221 27.12 4.30 -1.93
N ASP A 222 27.38 5.56 -2.26
CA ASP A 222 28.54 6.29 -1.73
C ASP A 222 28.53 6.33 -0.20
N GLY A 223 29.67 6.03 0.43
CA GLY A 223 29.81 5.97 1.89
C GLY A 223 29.49 4.60 2.52
N GLU A 224 29.15 3.59 1.72
CA GLU A 224 28.86 2.22 2.17
C GLU A 224 29.92 1.23 1.67
N THR A 225 30.21 0.19 2.46
CA THR A 225 31.20 -0.84 2.10
C THR A 225 30.57 -2.00 1.33
N HIS A 226 29.29 -2.29 1.57
CA HIS A 226 28.55 -3.37 0.91
C HIS A 226 27.04 -3.10 0.87
N ASN A 227 26.34 -3.85 0.02
CA ASN A 227 24.89 -3.87 0.01
C ASN A 227 24.35 -4.85 1.07
N PRO A 228 23.50 -4.39 2.01
CA PRO A 228 22.99 -5.26 3.06
C PRO A 228 21.98 -6.27 2.52
N TRP A 229 22.01 -7.51 3.02
CA TRP A 229 21.14 -8.59 2.55
C TRP A 229 19.64 -8.32 2.76
N TRP A 230 19.27 -7.53 3.77
CA TRP A 230 17.88 -7.19 4.03
C TRP A 230 17.26 -6.30 2.95
N MET A 231 18.07 -5.69 2.08
CA MET A 231 17.55 -4.80 1.03
C MET A 231 16.67 -5.52 0.00
N TRP A 232 16.77 -6.85 -0.07
CA TRP A 232 16.00 -7.71 -0.96
C TRP A 232 14.63 -8.09 -0.40
N LEU A 233 14.36 -7.85 0.90
CA LEU A 233 13.14 -8.29 1.57
C LEU A 233 11.92 -7.37 1.35
N GLY A 234 12.08 -6.27 0.61
CA GLY A 234 10.99 -5.32 0.36
C GLY A 234 9.80 -5.96 -0.37
N GLY A 235 10.08 -6.96 -1.22
CA GLY A 235 9.06 -7.77 -1.87
C GLY A 235 8.20 -8.60 -0.91
N VAL A 236 8.84 -9.19 0.11
CA VAL A 236 8.17 -10.05 1.11
C VAL A 236 7.19 -9.23 1.94
N LEU A 237 7.61 -8.06 2.44
CA LEU A 237 6.71 -7.19 3.21
C LEU A 237 5.54 -6.66 2.37
N GLY A 238 5.79 -6.35 1.08
CA GLY A 238 4.72 -5.98 0.15
C GLY A 238 3.73 -7.12 -0.10
N ALA A 239 4.23 -8.35 -0.25
CA ALA A 239 3.39 -9.53 -0.41
C ALA A 239 2.50 -9.78 0.82
N LEU A 240 3.06 -9.68 2.03
CA LEU A 240 2.30 -9.78 3.28
C LEU A 240 1.26 -8.66 3.41
N TYR A 241 1.62 -7.44 3.03
CA TYR A 241 0.70 -6.31 3.02
C TYR A 241 -0.50 -6.57 2.09
N VAL A 242 -0.24 -6.90 0.82
CA VAL A 242 -1.31 -7.14 -0.16
C VAL A 242 -2.17 -8.33 0.25
N THR A 243 -1.57 -9.41 0.76
CA THR A 243 -2.31 -10.56 1.32
C THR A 243 -3.23 -10.13 2.45
N GLY A 244 -2.71 -9.35 3.40
CA GLY A 244 -3.47 -8.89 4.55
C GLY A 244 -4.62 -7.96 4.17
N VAL A 245 -4.37 -7.01 3.27
CA VAL A 245 -5.41 -6.11 2.73
C VAL A 245 -6.47 -6.89 1.95
N ALA A 246 -6.06 -7.83 1.10
CA ALA A 246 -6.97 -8.67 0.31
C ALA A 246 -7.81 -9.60 1.20
N PHE A 247 -7.25 -10.09 2.31
CA PHE A 247 -7.96 -10.87 3.31
C PHE A 247 -8.98 -10.02 4.10
N LEU A 248 -8.60 -8.81 4.50
CA LEU A 248 -9.45 -7.94 5.31
C LEU A 248 -10.58 -7.29 4.51
N SER A 249 -10.33 -6.95 3.24
CA SER A 249 -11.29 -6.18 2.42
C SER A 249 -12.68 -6.79 2.35
N PRO A 250 -12.86 -8.10 2.07
CA PRO A 250 -14.18 -8.72 2.07
C PRO A 250 -14.83 -8.78 3.45
N LEU A 251 -14.03 -8.88 4.52
CA LEU A 251 -14.52 -9.12 5.88
C LEU A 251 -15.04 -7.85 6.58
N ILE A 252 -14.36 -6.71 6.36
CA ILE A 252 -14.68 -5.46 7.05
C ILE A 252 -15.02 -4.30 6.10
N GLY A 253 -14.96 -4.53 4.79
CA GLY A 253 -15.15 -3.52 3.75
C GLY A 253 -13.84 -2.85 3.33
N SER A 254 -13.76 -2.41 2.08
CA SER A 254 -12.55 -1.85 1.48
C SER A 254 -12.12 -0.56 2.18
N ALA A 255 -13.08 0.33 2.46
CA ALA A 255 -12.78 1.63 3.07
C ALA A 255 -12.27 1.51 4.50
N VAL A 256 -12.87 0.62 5.29
CA VAL A 256 -12.43 0.37 6.68
C VAL A 256 -11.05 -0.27 6.66
N THR A 257 -10.81 -1.24 5.77
CA THR A 257 -9.50 -1.88 5.59
C THR A 257 -8.40 -0.85 5.33
N VAL A 258 -8.59 0.05 4.35
CA VAL A 258 -7.61 1.10 4.03
C VAL A 258 -7.33 1.99 5.24
N VAL A 259 -8.37 2.47 5.92
CA VAL A 259 -8.25 3.41 7.03
C VAL A 259 -7.55 2.77 8.24
N VAL A 260 -7.88 1.53 8.58
CA VAL A 260 -7.25 0.77 9.69
C VAL A 260 -5.78 0.49 9.38
N VAL A 261 -5.49 0.06 8.16
CA VAL A 261 -4.11 -0.19 7.72
C VAL A 261 -3.31 1.11 7.72
N GLN A 262 -3.93 2.24 7.39
CA GLN A 262 -3.29 3.55 7.44
C GLN A 262 -2.92 3.97 8.88
N VAL A 263 -3.74 3.64 9.87
CA VAL A 263 -3.39 3.82 11.30
C VAL A 263 -2.10 3.06 11.63
N GLY A 264 -2.02 1.79 11.21
CA GLY A 264 -0.81 0.98 11.38
C GLY A 264 0.40 1.55 10.66
N LEU A 265 0.22 2.05 9.45
CA LEU A 265 1.29 2.66 8.65
C LEU A 265 1.87 3.90 9.35
N ILE A 266 1.01 4.79 9.87
CA ILE A 266 1.47 5.97 10.59
C ILE A 266 2.11 5.57 11.93
N ALA A 267 1.51 4.64 12.67
CA ALA A 267 2.12 4.13 13.90
C ALA A 267 3.52 3.55 13.66
N GLY A 268 3.67 2.69 12.64
CA GLY A 268 4.95 2.13 12.25
C GLY A 268 5.95 3.20 11.81
N ALA A 269 5.50 4.24 11.11
CA ALA A 269 6.37 5.33 10.66
C ALA A 269 6.92 6.11 11.85
N LEU A 270 6.09 6.38 12.87
CA LEU A 270 6.53 7.02 14.11
C LEU A 270 7.52 6.14 14.90
N LEU A 271 7.34 4.82 14.90
CA LEU A 271 8.31 3.90 15.51
C LEU A 271 9.66 3.93 14.77
N VAL A 272 9.64 3.90 13.44
CA VAL A 272 10.85 4.00 12.61
C VAL A 272 11.56 5.34 12.87
N ASP A 273 10.84 6.46 12.88
CA ASP A 273 11.39 7.79 13.13
C ASP A 273 12.00 7.90 14.55
N GLN A 274 11.29 7.43 15.58
CA GLN A 274 11.74 7.54 16.97
C GLN A 274 12.99 6.71 17.24
N PHE A 275 13.05 5.48 16.72
CA PHE A 275 14.12 4.53 17.02
C PHE A 275 15.23 4.49 15.96
N GLY A 276 15.03 5.13 14.80
CA GLY A 276 15.99 5.09 13.68
C GLY A 276 16.17 3.69 13.12
N LEU A 277 15.08 2.92 13.04
CA LEU A 277 15.11 1.54 12.53
C LEU A 277 15.60 1.53 11.08
N LEU A 278 16.32 0.47 10.69
CA LEU A 278 16.79 0.25 9.31
C LEU A 278 17.66 1.40 8.74
N SER A 279 18.52 1.98 9.57
CA SER A 279 19.39 3.11 9.21
C SER A 279 18.63 4.40 8.83
N ALA A 280 17.36 4.52 9.25
CA ALA A 280 16.61 5.75 9.10
C ALA A 280 17.17 6.86 10.03
N PRO A 281 17.15 8.14 9.61
CA PRO A 281 17.54 9.23 10.47
C PRO A 281 16.60 9.33 11.68
N LYS A 282 17.16 9.28 12.89
CA LYS A 282 16.38 9.42 14.13
C LYS A 282 15.73 10.81 14.19
N ARG A 283 14.41 10.84 14.36
CA ARG A 283 13.58 12.04 14.47
C ARG A 283 12.66 11.90 15.67
N ALA A 284 12.71 12.88 16.57
CA ALA A 284 11.83 12.87 17.73
C ALA A 284 10.36 13.00 17.30
N VAL A 285 9.53 12.08 17.76
CA VAL A 285 8.09 12.11 17.53
C VAL A 285 7.49 13.32 18.25
N ARG A 286 6.75 14.13 17.50
CA ARG A 286 6.07 15.31 18.05
C ARG A 286 4.72 14.92 18.66
N PRO A 287 4.29 15.56 19.76
CA PRO A 287 2.99 15.27 20.39
C PRO A 287 1.81 15.35 19.41
N LEU A 288 1.87 16.28 18.45
CA LEU A 288 0.83 16.45 17.44
C LEU A 288 0.69 15.24 16.49
N GLN A 289 1.77 14.48 16.26
CA GLN A 289 1.71 13.23 15.49
C GLN A 289 0.98 12.13 16.27
N VAL A 290 1.21 12.07 17.58
CA VAL A 290 0.51 11.13 18.47
C VAL A 290 -0.97 11.48 18.57
N ILE A 291 -1.31 12.76 18.72
CA ILE A 291 -2.70 13.23 18.71
C ILE A 291 -3.38 12.86 17.38
N GLY A 292 -2.73 13.10 16.24
CA GLY A 292 -3.23 12.68 14.94
C GLY A 292 -3.48 11.17 14.87
N LEU A 293 -2.54 10.35 15.34
CA LEU A 293 -2.71 8.90 15.39
C LEU A 293 -3.91 8.47 16.26
N LEU A 294 -4.06 9.05 17.44
CA LEU A 294 -5.20 8.78 18.34
C LEU A 294 -6.53 9.17 17.70
N LEU A 295 -6.60 10.33 17.02
CA LEU A 295 -7.79 10.76 16.29
C LEU A 295 -8.14 9.83 15.13
N MET A 296 -7.14 9.27 14.43
CA MET A 296 -7.42 8.26 13.39
C MET A 296 -8.01 6.99 13.99
N ILE A 297 -7.53 6.54 15.15
CA ILE A 297 -8.12 5.39 15.87
C ILE A 297 -9.58 5.70 16.23
N THR A 298 -9.87 6.90 16.73
CA THR A 298 -11.25 7.34 16.98
C THR A 298 -12.09 7.29 15.70
N GLY A 299 -11.58 7.79 14.57
CA GLY A 299 -12.29 7.74 13.30
C GLY A 299 -12.59 6.31 12.83
N VAL A 300 -11.66 5.37 13.00
CA VAL A 300 -11.90 3.93 12.74
C VAL A 300 -13.05 3.38 13.57
N VAL A 301 -13.07 3.71 14.87
CA VAL A 301 -14.14 3.28 15.79
C VAL A 301 -15.48 3.88 15.36
N VAL A 302 -15.51 5.15 15.00
CA VAL A 302 -16.70 5.85 14.49
C VAL A 302 -17.22 5.19 13.21
N MET A 303 -16.35 4.83 12.26
CA MET A 303 -16.74 4.12 11.03
C MET A 303 -17.39 2.75 11.31
N ASN A 304 -17.08 2.12 12.44
CA ASN A 304 -17.61 0.81 12.83
C ASN A 304 -18.69 0.91 13.91
N ALA A 305 -19.06 2.12 14.36
CA ALA A 305 -19.99 2.32 15.46
C ALA A 305 -21.33 1.57 15.29
N PRO A 306 -21.97 1.55 14.10
CA PRO A 306 -23.21 0.78 13.91
C PRO A 306 -23.07 -0.72 14.19
N LYS A 307 -21.91 -1.31 13.88
CA LYS A 307 -21.62 -2.73 14.14
C LYS A 307 -21.22 -3.01 15.60
N ILE A 308 -20.76 -1.99 16.33
CA ILE A 308 -20.35 -2.10 17.73
C ILE A 308 -21.54 -1.92 18.67
N LEU A 309 -22.51 -1.08 18.26
CA LEU A 309 -23.69 -0.72 19.05
C LEU A 309 -24.89 -1.66 18.85
N ALA A 310 -24.82 -2.56 17.86
CA ALA A 310 -25.83 -3.60 17.59
C ALA A 310 -25.49 -4.89 18.33
#